data_AF-A0A7V8NG89-F1
#
_entry.id   AF-A0A7V8NG89-F1
#
_cell.length_a   1.000
_cell.length_b   1.000
_cell.length_c   1.000
_cell.angle_alpha   90.00
_cell.angle_beta   90.00
_cell.angle_gamma   90.00
#
_symmetry.space_group_name_H-M   'P 1'
#
loop_
_entity.id
_entity.type
_entity.pdbx_description
1 polymer ?
#
loop_
_entity_poly.entity_id
_entity_poly.type
_entity_poly.pdbx_seq_one_letter_code
_entity_poly.pdbx_strand_id
1 'polypeptide(L)'
;MTSNADLVARIRDRGLPDVVSRIATEGGEAVSPALFHRAEAVWTETAEAVMSGTAEDLVPLWSCDTTHAFAGHGRFIVWSAESDEPYAVFDTFAELVRDLLTDLYEDEEGDDERSRIAHLLLPPDDAVTALVPLER
;
A
#
# COMPACT_ATOMS: atom_id res chain seq x y z
N MET A 1 1.06 -10.36 -17.50
CA MET A 1 0.52 -11.14 -16.36
C MET A 1 1.64 -11.70 -15.50
N THR A 2 2.09 -10.88 -14.56
CA THR A 2 2.80 -11.33 -13.37
C THR A 2 1.92 -12.28 -12.57
N SER A 3 2.41 -13.48 -12.24
CA SER A 3 1.66 -14.40 -11.37
C SER A 3 1.68 -13.93 -9.91
N ASN A 4 0.69 -14.31 -9.09
CA ASN A 4 0.70 -13.99 -7.66
C ASN A 4 1.98 -14.49 -6.96
N ALA A 5 2.51 -15.65 -7.35
CA ALA A 5 3.76 -16.16 -6.78
C ALA A 5 4.97 -15.27 -7.08
N ASP A 6 5.02 -14.69 -8.29
CA ASP A 6 6.06 -13.74 -8.67
C ASP A 6 5.90 -12.41 -7.94
N LEU A 7 4.67 -11.89 -7.81
CA LEU A 7 4.39 -10.68 -7.05
C LEU A 7 4.81 -10.81 -5.58
N VAL A 8 4.44 -11.93 -4.94
CA VAL A 8 4.84 -12.24 -3.56
C VAL A 8 6.36 -12.28 -3.41
N ALA A 9 7.07 -12.91 -4.35
CA ALA A 9 8.52 -12.95 -4.33
C ALA A 9 9.13 -11.54 -4.44
N ARG A 10 8.62 -10.71 -5.37
CA ARG A 10 9.08 -9.33 -5.55
C ARG A 10 8.83 -8.45 -4.32
N ILE A 11 7.70 -8.60 -3.63
CA ILE A 11 7.40 -7.86 -2.39
C ILE A 11 8.37 -8.26 -1.28
N ARG A 12 8.61 -9.57 -1.11
CA ARG A 12 9.55 -10.10 -0.11
C ARG A 12 10.98 -9.67 -0.36
N ASP A 13 11.42 -9.64 -1.62
CA ASP A 13 12.77 -9.18 -2.00
C ASP A 13 13.01 -7.71 -1.63
N ARG A 14 11.95 -6.91 -1.41
CA ARG A 14 12.05 -5.53 -0.89
C ARG A 14 12.05 -5.44 0.63
N GLY A 15 12.00 -6.56 1.34
CA GLY A 15 11.97 -6.62 2.79
C GLY A 15 10.64 -6.14 3.39
N LEU A 16 9.57 -6.08 2.58
CA LEU A 16 8.24 -5.71 3.08
C LEU A 16 7.62 -6.87 3.87
N PRO A 17 6.79 -6.59 4.90
CA PRO A 17 6.17 -7.63 5.71
C PRO A 17 5.29 -8.59 4.88
N ASP A 18 5.20 -9.85 5.30
CA ASP A 18 4.38 -10.87 4.62
C ASP A 18 2.90 -10.47 4.48
N VAL A 19 2.37 -9.68 5.42
CA VAL A 19 0.99 -9.17 5.34
C VAL A 19 0.78 -8.32 4.08
N VAL A 20 1.79 -7.58 3.61
CA VAL A 20 1.71 -6.78 2.38
C VAL A 20 1.53 -7.68 1.17
N SER A 21 2.23 -8.82 1.14
CA SER A 21 2.06 -9.81 0.07
C SER A 21 0.64 -10.39 0.08
N ARG A 22 0.07 -10.61 1.27
CA ARG A 22 -1.29 -11.09 1.41
C ARG A 22 -2.32 -10.06 0.94
N ILE A 23 -2.17 -8.79 1.32
CA ILE A 23 -3.01 -7.70 0.82
C ILE A 23 -2.90 -7.62 -0.70
N ALA A 24 -1.69 -7.66 -1.26
CA ALA A 24 -1.48 -7.56 -2.69
C ALA A 24 -2.22 -8.64 -3.50
N THR A 25 -2.35 -9.86 -2.97
CA THR A 25 -2.95 -11.00 -3.68
C THR A 25 -4.39 -11.31 -3.28
N GLU A 26 -4.79 -11.03 -2.05
CA GLU A 26 -6.10 -11.39 -1.47
C GLU A 26 -6.95 -10.18 -1.09
N GLY A 27 -6.36 -8.99 -1.04
CA GLY A 27 -6.99 -7.75 -0.59
C GLY A 27 -6.91 -7.54 0.92
N GLY A 28 -7.13 -6.30 1.32
CA GLY A 28 -7.05 -5.82 2.69
C GLY A 28 -8.07 -6.48 3.61
N GLU A 29 -9.28 -6.75 3.10
CA GLU A 29 -10.35 -7.42 3.83
C GLU A 29 -9.93 -8.81 4.34
N ALA A 30 -9.01 -9.50 3.64
CA ALA A 30 -8.47 -10.77 4.11
C ALA A 30 -7.68 -10.65 5.43
N VAL A 31 -7.17 -9.45 5.74
CA VAL A 31 -6.35 -9.15 6.92
C VAL A 31 -7.16 -8.39 7.98
N SER A 32 -7.92 -7.38 7.56
CA SER A 32 -8.83 -6.61 8.40
C SER A 32 -10.03 -6.12 7.57
N PRO A 33 -11.28 -6.28 8.06
CA PRO A 33 -12.47 -5.74 7.41
C PRO A 33 -12.42 -4.22 7.14
N ALA A 34 -11.75 -3.44 8.00
CA ALA A 34 -11.65 -1.99 7.83
C ALA A 34 -10.80 -1.58 6.62
N LEU A 35 -10.00 -2.50 6.06
CA LEU A 35 -9.25 -2.26 4.83
C LEU A 35 -10.07 -2.52 3.55
N PHE A 36 -11.35 -2.88 3.68
CA PHE A 36 -12.26 -3.01 2.55
C PHE A 36 -12.30 -1.68 1.77
N HIS A 37 -12.16 -1.76 0.45
CA HIS A 37 -12.00 -0.62 -0.48
C HIS A 37 -10.80 0.32 -0.26
N ARG A 38 -10.04 0.21 0.83
CA ARG A 38 -8.86 1.04 1.10
C ARG A 38 -7.53 0.40 0.72
N ALA A 39 -7.49 -0.93 0.67
CA ALA A 39 -6.31 -1.67 0.22
C ALA A 39 -6.72 -2.95 -0.50
N GLU A 40 -7.32 -2.84 -1.69
CA GLU A 40 -7.73 -4.00 -2.47
C GLU A 40 -6.55 -4.78 -3.04
N ALA A 41 -6.82 -6.03 -3.45
CA ALA A 41 -5.85 -6.83 -4.20
C ALA A 41 -5.43 -6.06 -5.46
N VAL A 42 -4.18 -6.26 -5.88
CA VAL A 42 -3.61 -5.52 -7.01
C VAL A 42 -4.44 -5.76 -8.27
N TRP A 43 -5.01 -4.68 -8.81
CA TRP A 43 -5.67 -4.68 -10.10
C TRP A 43 -4.61 -4.78 -11.21
N THR A 44 -4.45 -5.99 -11.77
CA THR A 44 -3.33 -6.30 -12.68
C THR A 44 -3.27 -5.36 -13.88
N GLU A 45 -4.40 -5.06 -14.53
CA GLU A 45 -4.44 -4.19 -15.70
C GLU A 45 -4.02 -2.75 -15.38
N THR A 46 -4.53 -2.19 -14.29
CA THR A 46 -4.18 -0.83 -13.83
C THR A 46 -2.71 -0.73 -13.44
N ALA A 47 -2.19 -1.72 -12.72
CA ALA A 47 -0.78 -1.76 -12.34
C ALA A 47 0.13 -1.90 -13.57
N GLU A 48 -0.22 -2.75 -14.53
CA GLU A 48 0.51 -2.91 -15.80
C GLU A 48 0.50 -1.62 -16.63
N ALA A 49 -0.62 -0.88 -16.64
CA ALA A 49 -0.71 0.42 -17.30
C ALA A 49 0.24 1.46 -16.66
N VAL A 50 0.23 1.58 -15.33
CA VAL A 50 1.16 2.46 -14.59
C VAL A 50 2.62 2.06 -14.86
N MET A 51 2.95 0.78 -14.74
CA MET A 51 4.31 0.27 -14.99
C MET A 51 4.79 0.51 -16.42
N SER A 52 3.89 0.44 -17.41
CA SER A 52 4.24 0.67 -18.82
C SER A 52 4.44 2.16 -19.14
N GLY A 53 3.86 3.06 -18.33
CA GLY A 53 3.98 4.51 -18.46
C GLY A 53 5.27 5.08 -17.86
N THR A 54 6.05 4.28 -17.14
CA THR A 54 7.27 4.72 -16.44
C THR A 54 8.49 3.85 -16.74
N ALA A 55 9.68 4.42 -16.60
CA ALA A 55 10.94 3.66 -16.65
C ALA A 55 11.32 3.04 -15.28
N GLU A 56 10.54 3.30 -14.24
CA GLU A 56 10.82 2.83 -12.88
C GLU A 56 10.39 1.38 -12.68
N ASP A 57 11.21 0.61 -11.97
CA ASP A 57 10.84 -0.74 -11.52
C ASP A 57 9.88 -0.65 -10.32
N LEU A 58 8.59 -0.73 -10.62
CA LEU A 58 7.52 -0.71 -9.63
C LEU A 58 7.10 -2.12 -9.21
N VAL A 59 6.92 -2.30 -7.90
CA VAL A 59 6.30 -3.48 -7.30
C VAL A 59 4.97 -3.03 -6.69
N PRO A 60 3.82 -3.39 -7.28
CA PRO A 60 2.52 -2.98 -6.74
C PRO A 60 2.24 -3.69 -5.40
N LEU A 61 1.63 -2.98 -4.46
CA LEU A 61 1.37 -3.42 -3.10
C LEU A 61 -0.12 -3.62 -2.83
N TRP A 62 -0.96 -2.68 -3.28
CA TRP A 62 -2.43 -2.76 -3.23
C TRP A 62 -3.06 -1.74 -4.16
N SER A 63 -4.38 -1.84 -4.33
CA SER A 63 -5.20 -0.94 -5.16
C SER A 63 -6.25 -0.20 -4.34
N CYS A 64 -6.50 1.07 -4.68
CA CYS A 64 -7.57 1.91 -4.13
C CYS A 64 -7.79 3.10 -5.08
N ASP A 65 -8.50 2.86 -6.19
CA ASP A 65 -8.61 3.75 -7.37
C ASP A 65 -7.27 4.15 -8.03
N THR A 66 -6.17 3.77 -7.40
CA THR A 66 -4.78 4.07 -7.69
C THR A 66 -3.95 2.83 -7.40
N THR A 67 -2.77 2.74 -8.00
CA THR A 67 -1.77 1.72 -7.68
C THR A 67 -0.84 2.26 -6.62
N HIS A 68 -0.80 1.62 -5.45
CA HIS A 68 0.22 1.86 -4.44
C HIS A 68 1.38 0.93 -4.73
N ALA A 69 2.59 1.46 -4.88
CA ALA A 69 3.75 0.67 -5.31
C ALA A 69 5.03 1.05 -4.57
N PHE A 70 5.90 0.06 -4.36
CA PHE A 70 7.32 0.31 -4.08
C PHE A 70 8.04 0.61 -5.39
N ALA A 71 8.80 1.69 -5.45
CA ALA A 71 9.63 2.05 -6.59
C ALA A 71 11.13 1.78 -6.31
N GLY A 72 11.87 1.32 -7.33
CA GLY A 72 13.25 0.82 -7.24
C GLY A 72 14.31 1.68 -6.52
N HIS A 73 14.00 2.94 -6.17
CA HIS A 73 14.85 3.80 -5.35
C HIS A 73 14.54 3.77 -3.84
N GLY A 74 13.70 2.83 -3.38
CA GLY A 74 13.37 2.70 -1.95
C GLY A 74 12.22 3.60 -1.50
N ARG A 75 11.48 4.18 -2.45
CA ARG A 75 10.35 5.08 -2.21
C ARG A 75 9.03 4.38 -2.50
N PHE A 76 7.95 4.95 -2.00
CA PHE A 76 6.60 4.46 -2.22
C PHE A 76 5.80 5.51 -2.98
N ILE A 77 4.97 5.06 -3.91
CA ILE A 77 4.21 5.96 -4.77
C ILE A 77 2.76 5.54 -4.85
N VAL A 78 1.89 6.53 -5.05
CA VAL A 78 0.47 6.35 -5.34
C VAL A 78 0.21 6.93 -6.71
N TRP A 79 -0.25 6.10 -7.65
CA TRP A 79 -0.34 6.50 -9.06
C TRP A 79 -1.56 5.90 -9.74
N SER A 80 -2.41 6.74 -10.34
CA SER A 80 -3.46 6.29 -11.26
C SER A 80 -2.92 6.04 -12.66
N ALA A 81 -3.47 5.02 -13.34
CA ALA A 81 -3.20 4.76 -14.75
C ALA A 81 -3.67 5.90 -15.69
N GLU A 82 -4.50 6.81 -15.19
CA GLU A 82 -5.01 7.98 -15.93
C GLU A 82 -4.12 9.23 -15.79
N SER A 83 -3.05 9.16 -14.98
CA SER A 83 -2.14 10.26 -14.73
C SER A 83 -0.74 9.95 -15.26
N ASP A 84 -0.06 10.95 -15.82
CA ASP A 84 1.35 10.85 -16.23
C ASP A 84 2.33 11.05 -15.04
N GLU A 85 1.82 11.46 -13.87
CA GLU A 85 2.61 11.70 -12.65
C GLU A 85 1.97 11.06 -11.41
N PRO A 86 2.77 10.62 -10.41
CA PRO A 86 2.25 10.12 -9.15
C PRO A 86 1.47 11.20 -8.38
N TYR A 87 0.39 10.81 -7.70
CA TYR A 87 -0.35 11.69 -6.79
C TYR A 87 0.42 11.96 -5.50
N ALA A 88 1.13 10.95 -5.01
CA ALA A 88 1.92 11.04 -3.79
C ALA A 88 3.20 10.21 -3.92
N VAL A 89 4.24 10.67 -3.21
CA VAL A 89 5.52 9.98 -3.07
C VAL A 89 5.90 10.04 -1.59
N PHE A 90 6.27 8.88 -1.03
CA PHE A 90 6.68 8.72 0.35
C PHE A 90 8.10 8.13 0.40
N ASP A 91 8.90 8.60 1.33
CA ASP A 91 10.30 8.17 1.48
C ASP A 91 10.39 6.87 2.30
N THR A 92 9.34 6.52 3.04
CA THR A 92 9.29 5.31 3.87
C THR A 92 7.97 4.55 3.78
N PHE A 93 8.02 3.25 4.13
CA PHE A 93 6.80 2.44 4.21
C PHE A 93 5.89 2.91 5.35
N ALA A 94 6.47 3.39 6.45
CA ALA A 94 5.72 3.93 7.59
C ALA A 94 4.89 5.16 7.19
N GLU A 95 5.41 6.02 6.31
CA GLU A 95 4.66 7.16 5.77
C GLU A 95 3.50 6.71 4.87
N LEU A 96 3.72 5.72 3.98
CA LEU A 96 2.65 5.14 3.18
C LEU A 96 1.54 4.53 4.06
N VAL A 97 1.92 3.80 5.11
CA VAL A 97 0.95 3.21 6.05
C VAL A 97 0.25 4.29 6.86
N ARG A 98 0.92 5.38 7.24
CA ARG A 98 0.31 6.53 7.90
C ARG A 98 -0.74 7.20 7.01
N ASP A 99 -0.50 7.28 5.72
CA ASP A 99 -1.46 7.77 4.74
C ASP A 99 -2.73 6.90 4.72
N LEU A 100 -2.57 5.57 4.63
CA LEU A 100 -3.67 4.61 4.77
C LEU A 100 -4.42 4.75 6.11
N LEU A 101 -3.71 4.90 7.24
CA LEU A 101 -4.32 5.07 8.56
C LEU A 101 -5.01 6.43 8.73
N THR A 102 -4.64 7.43 7.92
CA THR A 102 -5.30 8.74 7.84
C THR A 102 -6.62 8.60 7.07
N ASP A 103 -6.64 7.87 5.95
CA ASP A 103 -7.87 7.55 5.23
C ASP A 103 -8.88 6.82 6.14
N LEU A 104 -8.42 5.82 6.89
CA LEU A 104 -9.29 5.11 7.84
C LEU A 104 -9.81 6.02 8.96
N TYR A 105 -8.99 6.97 9.43
CA TYR A 105 -9.45 7.97 10.40
C TYR A 105 -10.55 8.86 9.83
N GLU A 106 -10.40 9.30 8.58
CA GLU A 106 -11.38 10.11 7.86
C GLU A 106 -12.69 9.35 7.59
N ASP A 107 -12.59 8.03 7.43
CA ASP A 107 -13.73 7.10 7.33
C ASP A 107 -14.40 6.78 8.69
N GLU A 108 -13.97 7.44 9.76
CA GLU A 108 -14.47 7.24 11.13
C GLU A 108 -14.19 5.82 11.69
N GLU A 109 -13.19 5.11 11.16
CA GLU A 109 -12.77 3.81 11.71
C GLU A 109 -12.21 3.97 13.12
N GLY A 110 -12.56 3.02 13.99
CA GLY A 110 -12.20 3.07 15.40
C GLY A 110 -10.69 3.01 15.65
N ASP A 111 -10.22 3.74 16.66
CA ASP A 111 -8.80 3.79 17.05
C ASP A 111 -8.22 2.41 17.36
N ASP A 112 -9.01 1.50 17.92
CA ASP A 112 -8.60 0.11 18.20
C ASP A 112 -8.28 -0.65 16.90
N GLU A 113 -9.08 -0.46 15.86
CA GLU A 113 -8.89 -1.14 14.57
C GLU A 113 -7.72 -0.52 13.79
N ARG A 114 -7.63 0.82 13.78
CA ARG A 114 -6.46 1.53 13.22
C ARG A 114 -5.17 1.09 13.90
N SER A 115 -5.17 0.97 15.23
CA SER A 115 -4.03 0.47 16.01
C SER A 115 -3.68 -0.97 15.64
N ARG A 116 -4.66 -1.85 15.47
CA ARG A 116 -4.45 -3.23 15.02
C ARG A 116 -3.80 -3.27 13.64
N ILE A 117 -4.29 -2.49 12.69
CA ILE A 117 -3.74 -2.40 11.33
C ILE A 117 -2.31 -1.85 11.35
N ALA A 118 -2.04 -0.81 12.14
CA ALA A 118 -0.70 -0.26 12.30
C ALA A 118 0.31 -1.33 12.76
N HIS A 119 -0.04 -2.12 13.77
CA HIS A 119 0.83 -3.19 14.30
C HIS A 119 0.93 -4.42 13.38
N LEU A 120 0.00 -4.59 12.44
CA LEU A 120 0.10 -5.62 11.41
C LEU A 120 1.13 -5.24 10.34
N LEU A 121 1.17 -3.95 9.98
CA LEU A 121 1.98 -3.44 8.87
C LEU A 121 3.35 -2.94 9.30
N LEU A 122 3.50 -2.45 10.53
CA LEU A 122 4.70 -1.73 10.98
C LEU A 122 5.32 -2.34 12.23
N PRO A 123 6.64 -2.17 12.43
CA PRO A 123 7.27 -2.36 13.72
C PRO A 123 6.59 -1.51 14.81
N PRO A 124 6.63 -1.92 16.09
CA PRO A 124 5.91 -1.23 17.17
C PRO A 124 6.18 0.27 17.29
N ASP A 125 7.43 0.71 17.14
CA ASP A 125 7.80 2.12 17.27
C ASP A 125 7.22 2.97 16.11
N ASP A 126 7.22 2.43 14.90
CA ASP A 126 6.66 3.08 13.72
C ASP A 126 5.12 3.05 13.75
N ALA A 127 4.52 1.97 14.26
CA ALA A 127 3.07 1.81 14.38
C ALA A 127 2.45 2.92 15.24
N VAL A 128 3.07 3.26 16.37
CA VAL A 128 2.59 4.35 17.25
C VAL A 128 2.65 5.70 16.54
N THR A 129 3.73 5.94 15.80
CA THR A 129 3.93 7.21 15.09
C THR A 129 2.94 7.36 13.93
N ALA A 130 2.66 6.28 13.21
CA ALA A 130 1.75 6.25 12.06
C ALA A 130 0.27 6.44 12.44
N LEU A 131 -0.10 6.32 13.73
CA LEU A 131 -1.48 6.54 14.19
C LEU A 131 -1.87 8.02 14.26
N VAL A 132 -0.90 8.94 14.26
CA VAL A 132 -1.18 10.37 14.18
C VAL A 132 -1.56 10.72 12.74
N PRO A 133 -2.78 11.21 12.44
CA PRO A 133 -3.18 11.55 11.07
C PRO A 133 -2.24 12.55 10.40
N LEU A 134 -2.17 12.54 9.07
CA LEU A 134 -1.55 13.61 8.29
C LEU A 134 -2.46 14.85 8.30
N GLU A 135 -1.88 16.05 8.31
CA GLU A 135 -2.64 17.28 8.05
C GLU A 135 -2.87 17.37 6.53
N ARG A 136 -4.13 17.31 6.11
CA ARG A 136 -4.55 17.36 4.69
C ARG A 136 -5.49 18.53 4.44
#